data_AF-A0A381WVI6-F1
#
_entry.id   AF-A0A381WVI6-F1
#
_cell.length_a   1.000
_cell.length_b   1.000
_cell.length_c   1.000
_cell.angle_alpha   90.00
_cell.angle_beta   90.00
_cell.angle_gamma   90.00
#
_symmetry.space_group_name_H-M   'P 1'
#
loop_
_entity.id
_entity.type
_entity.pdbx_description
1 polymer ?
#
loop_
_entity_poly.entity_id
_entity_poly.type
_entity_poly.pdbx_seq_one_letter_code
_entity_poly.pdbx_strand_id
1 'polypeptide(L)' 'MEKLHQITSQLRDPEKGCPWDREQTFESIAHCAIEEAYEVVEAIENKDYEAFKNELGDL' A
#
# COMPACT_ATOMS: atom_id res chain seq x y z
N MET A 1 8.63 -1.45 10.63
CA MET A 1 7.26 -0.99 10.92
C MET A 1 7.19 0.45 11.42
N GLU A 2 7.97 0.87 12.43
CA GLU A 2 7.91 2.27 12.95
C GLU A 2 8.05 3.36 11.87
N LYS A 3 9.02 3.20 10.97
CA LYS A 3 9.23 4.13 9.84
C LYS A 3 8.02 4.21 8.91
N LEU A 4 7.36 3.08 8.64
CA LEU A 4 6.15 3.04 7.79
C LEU A 4 5.01 3.84 8.44
N HIS A 5 4.73 3.58 9.72
CA HIS A 5 3.72 4.34 10.46
C HIS A 5 4.02 5.84 10.50
N GLN A 6 5.29 6.23 10.67
CA GLN A 6 5.70 7.63 10.64
C GLN A 6 5.42 8.27 9.28
N ILE A 7 5.75 7.59 8.18
CA ILE A 7 5.50 8.08 6.81
C ILE A 7 4.00 8.20 6.57
N THR A 8 3.21 7.16 6.85
CA THR A 8 1.75 7.19 6.69
C THR A 8 1.11 8.33 7.50
N SER A 9 1.59 8.55 8.73
CA SER A 9 1.14 9.67 9.57
C SER A 9 1.45 11.03 8.94
N GLN A 10 2.66 11.21 8.37
CA GLN A 10 3.04 12.44 7.67
C GLN A 10 2.22 12.67 6.41
N LEU A 11 1.97 11.62 5.61
CA LEU A 11 1.16 11.70 4.39
C LEU A 11 -0.29 12.08 4.70
N ARG A 12 -0.83 11.62 5.84
CA ARG A 12 -2.20 11.89 6.28
C ARG A 12 -2.32 13.09 7.22
N ASP A 13 -1.25 13.87 7.41
CA ASP A 13 -1.28 15.07 8.26
C ASP A 13 -2.38 16.05 7.80
N PRO A 14 -3.25 16.57 8.69
CA PRO A 14 -4.39 17.40 8.30
C PRO A 14 -4.03 18.75 7.67
N GLU A 15 -2.82 19.27 7.90
CA GLU A 15 -2.41 20.59 7.42
C GLU A 15 -1.41 20.48 6.27
N LYS A 16 -0.46 19.54 6.36
CA LYS A 16 0.70 19.41 5.48
C LYS A 16 0.76 18.10 4.70
N GLY A 17 -0.17 17.18 4.96
CA GLY A 17 -0.24 15.89 4.29
C GLY A 17 -0.60 16.02 2.82
N CYS A 18 -0.34 14.95 2.07
CA CYS A 18 -0.73 14.83 0.67
C CYS A 18 -2.27 14.88 0.55
N PRO A 19 -2.85 15.74 -0.31
CA PRO A 19 -4.30 15.84 -0.47
C PRO A 19 -4.97 14.49 -0.77
N TRP A 20 -4.37 13.68 -1.65
CA TRP A 20 -4.91 12.38 -2.02
C TRP A 20 -4.95 11.41 -0.85
N ASP A 21 -3.88 11.30 -0.06
CA ASP A 21 -3.80 10.41 1.10
C ASP A 21 -4.80 10.79 2.20
N ARG A 22 -5.03 12.09 2.38
CA ARG A 22 -5.97 12.62 3.37
C ARG A 22 -7.42 12.31 3.03
N GLU A 23 -7.75 12.26 1.74
CA GLU A 23 -9.10 11.99 1.23
C GLU A 23 -9.45 10.49 1.26
N GLN A 24 -8.47 9.59 1.39
CA GLN A 24 -8.73 8.15 1.39
C GLN A 24 -9.55 7.70 2.59
N THR A 25 -10.53 6.82 2.34
CA THR A 25 -11.30 6.10 3.36
C THR A 25 -10.99 4.59 3.29
N PHE A 26 -11.54 3.81 4.22
CA PHE A 26 -11.39 2.35 4.13
C PHE A 26 -12.04 1.79 2.86
N GLU A 27 -13.15 2.37 2.43
CA GLU A 27 -13.85 1.98 1.20
C GLU A 27 -13.04 2.31 -0.06
N SER A 28 -12.33 3.45 -0.10
CA SER A 28 -11.52 3.81 -1.28
C SER A 28 -10.27 2.94 -1.43
N ILE A 29 -9.67 2.51 -0.31
CA ILE A 29 -8.45 1.67 -0.30
C ILE A 29 -8.79 0.18 -0.51
N ALA A 30 -10.02 -0.25 -0.18
CA ALA A 30 -10.41 -1.66 -0.25
C ALA A 30 -10.20 -2.29 -1.64
N HIS A 31 -10.37 -1.53 -2.73
CA HIS A 31 -10.12 -2.03 -4.07
C HIS A 31 -8.63 -2.28 -4.30
N CYS A 32 -7.78 -1.31 -3.96
CA CYS A 32 -6.32 -1.44 -4.05
C CYS A 32 -5.84 -2.65 -3.24
N ALA A 33 -6.31 -2.83 -2.01
CA ALA A 33 -5.93 -3.99 -1.19
C ALA A 33 -6.27 -5.35 -1.83
N ILE A 34 -7.32 -5.41 -2.64
CA ILE A 34 -7.67 -6.63 -3.40
C ILE A 34 -6.71 -6.78 -4.59
N GLU A 35 -6.45 -5.70 -5.32
CA GLU A 35 -5.51 -5.70 -6.47
C GLU A 35 -4.10 -6.14 -6.03
N GLU A 36 -3.53 -5.52 -5.01
CA GLU A 36 -2.19 -5.88 -4.47
C GLU A 36 -2.14 -7.34 -4.02
N ALA A 37 -3.22 -7.88 -3.43
CA ALA A 37 -3.28 -9.28 -3.04
C ALA A 37 -3.24 -10.23 -4.25
N TYR A 38 -3.83 -9.84 -5.39
CA TYR A 38 -3.71 -10.58 -6.64
C TYR A 38 -2.30 -10.50 -7.22
N GLU A 39 -1.65 -9.34 -7.14
CA GLU A 39 -0.27 -9.16 -7.62
C GLU A 39 0.73 -10.00 -6.80
N VAL A 40 0.55 -10.07 -5.47
CA VAL A 40 1.31 -11.01 -4.61
C VAL A 40 1.13 -12.46 -5.07
N VAL A 41 -0.10 -12.88 -5.39
CA VAL A 41 -0.38 -14.24 -5.87
C VAL A 41 0.27 -14.48 -7.23
N GLU A 42 0.16 -13.54 -8.16
CA GLU A 42 0.79 -13.63 -9.48
C GLU A 42 2.32 -13.77 -9.37
N ALA A 43 2.95 -12.98 -8.50
CA ALA A 43 4.39 -13.07 -8.27
C ALA A 43 4.82 -14.45 -7.75
N ILE A 44 4.02 -15.07 -6.87
CA ILE A 44 4.25 -16.44 -6.40
C ILE A 44 4.11 -17.46 -7.54
N GLU A 45 3.05 -17.36 -8.34
CA GLU A 45 2.79 -18.28 -9.47
C GLU A 45 3.90 -18.23 -10.52
N ASN A 46 4.42 -17.03 -10.79
CA ASN A 46 5.51 -16.80 -11.73
C ASN A 46 6.91 -17.08 -11.15
N LYS A 47 7.02 -17.35 -9.84
CA LYS A 47 8.28 -17.48 -9.11
C LYS A 47 9.18 -16.24 -9.24
N ASP A 48 8.57 -15.07 -9.39
CA ASP A 48 9.27 -13.80 -9.40
C ASP A 48 9.35 -13.25 -7.97
N TYR A 49 10.44 -13.62 -7.29
CA TYR A 49 10.61 -13.25 -5.88
C TYR A 49 11.02 -11.79 -5.67
N GLU A 50 11.48 -11.10 -6.72
CA GLU A 50 11.72 -9.66 -6.65
C GLU A 50 10.39 -8.91 -6.72
N ALA A 51 9.49 -9.29 -7.64
CA ALA A 51 8.12 -8.77 -7.65
C ALA A 51 7.40 -9.06 -6.35
N PHE A 52 7.44 -10.31 -5.86
CA PHE A 52 6.81 -10.72 -4.60
C PHE A 52 7.22 -9.84 -3.41
N LYS A 53 8.50 -9.44 -3.35
CA LYS A 53 9.01 -8.57 -2.29
C LYS A 53 8.46 -7.15 -2.40
N ASN A 54 8.24 -6.65 -3.62
CA ASN A 54 7.67 -5.33 -3.86
C ASN A 54 6.18 -5.32 -3.50
N GLU A 55 5.41 -6.32 -3.96
CA GLU A 55 3.96 -6.34 -3.72
C GLU A 55 3.63 -6.58 -2.23
N LEU A 56 4.48 -7.31 -1.50
CA LEU A 56 4.39 -7.38 -0.03
C LEU A 56 4.72 -6.06 0.69
N GLY A 57 5.36 -5.11 0.00
CA GLY A 57 5.60 -3.77 0.50
C GLY A 57 4.41 -2.84 0.26
N ASP A 58 3.68 -3.07 -0.84
CA ASP A 58 2.49 -2.32 -1.22
C ASP A 58 1.23 -2.81 -0.47
N LEU A 59 1.19 -4.09 -0.07
CA LEU A 59 0.16 -4.70 0.79
C LEU A 59 0.38 -4.50 2.31
#